data_AF-A0A4U7DW86-F1
#
_entry.id   AF-A0A4U7DW86-F1
#
_cell.length_a   1.000
_cell.length_b   1.000
_cell.length_c   1.000
_cell.angle_alpha   90.00
_cell.angle_beta   90.00
_cell.angle_gamma   90.00
#
_symmetry.space_group_name_H-M   'P 1'
#
loop_
_entity.id
_entity.type
_entity.pdbx_description
1 polymer ?
#
loop_
_entity_poly.entity_id
_entity_poly.type
_entity_poly.pdbx_seq_one_letter_code
_entity_poly.pdbx_strand_id
1 'polypeptide(L)'
;MNPPARFLARQKTVAGLVVAALLALGIALYGALPDQMAIHWNAAGNADSVVGKPIAILTMPAVVVFMSLLFEITDADVGERIVGSLAMLLLLAVQVMAFGVNLGYNVPIVPITLALAGGMVAVAVWFEMR
;
A
#
# COMPACT_ATOMS: atom_id res chain seq x y z
N MET A 1 -24.49 -0.10 -7.43
CA MET A 1 -23.30 0.12 -6.57
C MET A 1 -23.39 1.49 -5.90
N ASN A 2 -23.04 1.57 -4.61
CA ASN A 2 -22.93 2.83 -3.87
C ASN A 2 -21.74 3.68 -4.41
N PRO A 3 -21.68 5.00 -4.10
CA PRO A 3 -20.63 5.87 -4.63
C PRO A 3 -19.18 5.43 -4.33
N PRO A 4 -18.83 4.94 -3.12
CA PRO A 4 -17.49 4.47 -2.82
C PRO A 4 -17.07 3.25 -3.65
N ALA A 5 -17.93 2.24 -3.80
CA ALA A 5 -17.61 1.06 -4.61
C ALA A 5 -17.42 1.42 -6.09
N ARG A 6 -18.19 2.40 -6.61
CA ARG A 6 -18.03 2.87 -7.98
C ARG A 6 -16.67 3.55 -8.21
N PHE A 7 -16.17 4.26 -7.20
CA PHE A 7 -14.84 4.86 -7.26
C PHE A 7 -13.75 3.79 -7.19
N LEU A 8 -13.86 2.83 -6.27
CA LEU A 8 -12.92 1.72 -6.14
C LEU A 8 -12.88 0.82 -7.38
N ALA A 9 -13.98 0.68 -8.11
CA ALA A 9 -13.98 -0.03 -9.39
C ALA A 9 -13.16 0.69 -10.48
N ARG A 10 -12.87 1.99 -10.33
CA ARG A 10 -11.96 2.75 -11.22
C ARG A 10 -10.51 2.54 -10.79
N GLN A 11 -10.08 1.29 -10.82
CA GLN A 11 -8.78 0.85 -10.31
C GLN A 11 -7.61 1.70 -10.82
N LYS A 12 -7.56 2.04 -12.12
CA LYS A 12 -6.52 2.92 -12.68
C LYS A 12 -6.48 4.31 -12.04
N THR A 13 -7.64 4.90 -11.75
CA THR A 13 -7.73 6.20 -11.07
C THR A 13 -7.20 6.09 -9.64
N VAL A 14 -7.58 5.03 -8.92
CA VAL A 14 -7.07 4.77 -7.57
C VAL A 14 -5.55 4.58 -7.59
N ALA A 15 -5.03 3.75 -8.50
CA ALA A 15 -3.60 3.52 -8.67
C ALA A 15 -2.84 4.82 -8.94
N GLY A 16 -3.34 5.65 -9.86
CA GLY A 16 -2.72 6.94 -10.18
C GLY A 16 -2.64 7.88 -8.97
N LEU A 17 -3.73 7.95 -8.18
CA LEU A 17 -3.75 8.75 -6.96
C LEU A 17 -2.82 8.20 -5.88
N VAL A 18 -2.78 6.89 -5.70
CA VAL A 18 -1.88 6.23 -4.75
C VAL A 18 -0.43 6.44 -5.13
N VAL A 19 -0.06 6.25 -6.40
CA VAL A 19 1.30 6.50 -6.89
C VAL A 19 1.69 7.97 -6.69
N ALA A 20 0.80 8.90 -7.04
CA ALA A 20 1.05 10.32 -6.83
C ALA A 20 1.27 10.65 -5.35
N ALA A 21 0.45 10.08 -4.45
CA ALA A 21 0.60 10.28 -3.01
C ALA A 21 1.91 9.68 -2.47
N LEU A 22 2.27 8.46 -2.87
CA LEU A 22 3.52 7.81 -2.47
C LEU A 22 4.74 8.62 -2.90
N LEU A 23 4.77 9.08 -4.15
CA LEU A 23 5.86 9.90 -4.68
C LEU A 23 5.92 11.27 -4.00
N ALA A 24 4.77 11.94 -3.83
CA ALA A 24 4.70 13.22 -3.16
C ALA A 24 5.23 13.15 -1.71
N LEU A 25 4.83 12.11 -0.96
CA LEU A 25 5.31 11.87 0.39
C LEU A 25 6.82 11.55 0.42
N GLY A 26 7.28 10.68 -0.48
CA GLY A 26 8.69 10.33 -0.60
C GLY A 26 9.57 11.55 -0.89
N ILE A 27 9.12 12.43 -1.80
CA ILE A 27 9.81 13.69 -2.13
C ILE A 27 9.78 14.65 -0.94
N ALA A 28 8.61 14.86 -0.33
CA ALA A 28 8.44 15.78 0.78
C ALA A 28 9.28 15.39 2.02
N LEU A 29 9.46 14.09 2.25
CA LEU A 29 10.20 13.56 3.40
C LEU A 29 11.66 13.20 3.08
N TYR A 30 12.10 13.32 1.83
CA TYR A 30 13.41 12.81 1.37
C TYR A 30 14.59 13.29 2.22
N GLY A 31 14.60 14.57 2.59
CA GLY A 31 15.67 15.18 3.40
C GLY A 31 15.65 14.78 4.88
N ALA A 32 14.51 14.29 5.40
CA ALA A 32 14.36 13.89 6.79
C ALA A 32 14.54 12.37 7.00
N LEU A 33 14.33 11.57 5.95
CA LEU A 33 14.47 10.13 6.02
C LEU A 33 15.95 9.71 6.13
N PRO A 34 16.25 8.62 6.85
CA PRO A 34 17.61 8.09 6.98
C PRO A 34 18.09 7.40 5.70
N ASP A 35 19.40 7.29 5.50
CA ASP A 35 19.99 6.70 4.29
C ASP A 35 19.71 5.20 4.14
N GLN A 36 19.57 4.51 5.27
CA GLN A 36 19.08 3.12 5.35
C GLN A 36 17.70 3.13 5.99
N MET A 37 16.73 2.53 5.32
CA MET A 37 15.35 2.49 5.75
C MET A 37 14.89 1.05 6.00
N ALA A 38 14.26 0.82 7.15
CA ALA A 38 13.55 -0.41 7.43
C ALA A 38 12.37 -0.60 6.48
N ILE A 39 12.27 -1.78 5.89
CA ILE A 39 11.20 -2.15 4.95
C ILE A 39 10.49 -3.46 5.32
N HIS A 40 10.98 -4.18 6.32
CA HIS A 40 10.39 -5.42 6.81
C HIS A 40 10.52 -5.52 8.33
N TRP A 41 9.56 -6.19 8.96
CA TRP A 41 9.48 -6.38 10.40
C TRP A 41 9.15 -7.83 10.71
N ASN A 42 9.80 -8.39 11.73
CA ASN A 42 9.48 -9.72 12.23
C ASN A 42 8.19 -9.71 13.08
N ALA A 43 7.73 -10.89 13.49
CA ALA A 43 6.51 -11.05 14.29
C ALA A 43 6.55 -10.34 15.65
N ALA A 44 7.74 -10.04 16.18
CA ALA A 44 7.92 -9.28 17.41
C ALA A 44 7.87 -7.76 17.19
N GLY A 45 7.71 -7.30 15.94
CA GLY A 45 7.67 -5.87 15.60
C GLY A 45 9.03 -5.21 15.44
N ASN A 46 10.12 -5.99 15.42
CA ASN A 46 11.46 -5.45 15.19
C ASN A 46 11.77 -5.41 13.69
N ALA A 47 12.38 -4.31 13.23
CA ALA A 47 12.89 -4.24 11.86
C ALA A 47 14.00 -5.29 11.67
N ASP A 48 13.92 -6.08 10.61
CA ASP A 48 14.87 -7.17 10.30
C ASP A 48 15.44 -7.09 8.87
N SER A 49 15.00 -6.11 8.08
CA SER A 49 15.56 -5.80 6.76
C SER A 49 15.57 -4.30 6.50
N VAL A 50 16.66 -3.83 5.89
CA VAL A 50 16.85 -2.43 5.49
C VAL A 50 17.34 -2.34 4.05
N VAL A 51 17.00 -1.25 3.38
CA VAL A 51 17.51 -0.91 2.04
C VAL A 51 17.86 0.57 1.96
N GLY A 52 18.60 0.95 0.91
CA GLY A 52 18.90 2.35 0.64
C GLY A 52 17.62 3.18 0.41
N LYS A 53 17.62 4.42 0.92
CA LYS A 53 16.50 5.39 0.84
C LYS A 53 15.81 5.47 -0.53
N PRO A 54 16.53 5.56 -1.68
CA PRO A 54 15.85 5.62 -2.98
C PRO A 54 15.03 4.35 -3.28
N ILE A 55 15.55 3.19 -2.90
CA ILE A 55 14.87 1.90 -3.08
C ILE A 55 13.62 1.87 -2.19
N ALA A 56 13.76 2.17 -0.90
CA ALA A 56 12.64 2.17 0.04
C ALA A 56 11.48 3.10 -0.37
N ILE A 57 11.79 4.24 -1.02
CA ILE A 57 10.78 5.20 -1.49
C ILE A 57 10.11 4.73 -2.79
N LEU A 58 10.88 4.16 -3.73
CA LEU A 58 10.40 3.87 -5.09
C LEU A 58 9.75 2.48 -5.24
N THR A 59 10.04 1.53 -4.35
CA THR A 59 9.49 0.16 -4.44
C THR A 59 7.96 0.14 -4.38
N MET A 60 7.32 0.81 -3.41
CA MET A 60 5.84 0.80 -3.31
C MET A 60 5.14 1.42 -4.53
N PRO A 61 5.54 2.61 -5.02
CA PRO A 61 5.02 3.13 -6.29
C PRO A 61 5.15 2.14 -7.44
N ALA A 62 6.30 1.47 -7.58
CA ALA A 62 6.53 0.49 -8.63
C ALA A 62 5.60 -0.72 -8.51
N VAL A 63 5.39 -1.23 -7.30
CA VAL A 63 4.44 -2.33 -7.02
C VAL A 63 3.02 -1.93 -7.39
N VAL A 64 2.58 -0.71 -7.04
CA VAL A 64 1.23 -0.24 -7.39
C VAL A 64 1.04 -0.11 -8.91
N VAL A 65 2.04 0.43 -9.62
CA VAL A 65 2.02 0.48 -11.09
C VAL A 65 1.95 -0.93 -11.67
N PHE A 66 2.81 -1.84 -11.21
CA PHE A 66 2.83 -3.22 -11.66
C PHE A 66 1.49 -3.93 -11.44
N MET A 67 0.91 -3.83 -10.25
CA MET A 67 -0.41 -4.38 -9.96
C MET A 67 -1.50 -3.78 -10.86
N SER A 68 -1.46 -2.46 -11.09
CA SER A 68 -2.43 -1.81 -11.98
C SER A 68 -2.36 -2.32 -13.41
N LEU A 69 -1.16 -2.62 -13.91
CA LEU A 69 -0.96 -3.22 -15.23
C LEU A 69 -1.47 -4.67 -15.25
N LEU A 70 -1.25 -5.44 -14.18
CA LEU A 70 -1.79 -6.80 -14.09
C LEU A 70 -3.31 -6.84 -14.19
N PHE A 71 -4.03 -5.96 -13.49
CA PHE A 71 -5.49 -5.88 -13.58
C PHE A 71 -5.99 -5.47 -14.98
N GLU A 72 -5.18 -4.72 -15.73
CA GLU A 72 -5.52 -4.33 -17.10
C GLU A 72 -5.35 -5.51 -18.08
N ILE A 73 -4.32 -6.33 -17.93
CA ILE A 73 -4.03 -7.44 -18.87
C ILE A 73 -4.82 -8.71 -18.57
N THR A 74 -5.37 -8.86 -17.37
CA THR A 74 -6.08 -10.08 -16.92
C THR A 74 -7.59 -10.00 -17.14
N ASP A 75 -8.09 -8.93 -17.75
CA ASP A 75 -9.53 -8.67 -17.91
C ASP A 75 -10.32 -8.73 -16.59
N ALA A 76 -9.69 -8.26 -15.52
CA ALA A 76 -10.21 -8.38 -14.17
C ALA A 76 -11.62 -7.80 -14.00
N ASP A 77 -12.47 -8.49 -13.26
CA ASP A 77 -13.86 -8.11 -13.04
C ASP A 77 -14.02 -6.93 -12.06
N VAL A 78 -15.27 -6.53 -11.81
CA VAL A 78 -15.55 -5.38 -10.93
C VAL A 78 -15.16 -5.66 -9.48
N GLY A 79 -15.38 -6.87 -8.97
CA GLY A 79 -15.02 -7.27 -7.61
C GLY A 79 -13.50 -7.29 -7.44
N GLU A 80 -12.79 -7.91 -8.37
CA GLU A 80 -11.34 -7.97 -8.42
C GLU A 80 -10.71 -6.58 -8.45
N ARG A 81 -11.24 -5.65 -9.26
CA ARG A 81 -10.78 -4.25 -9.31
C ARG A 81 -11.00 -3.48 -8.01
N ILE A 82 -12.10 -3.75 -7.30
CA ILE A 82 -12.37 -3.15 -6.00
C ILE A 82 -11.36 -3.66 -4.97
N VAL A 83 -11.17 -4.99 -4.89
CA VAL A 83 -10.19 -5.61 -3.98
C VAL A 83 -8.79 -5.12 -4.29
N GLY A 84 -8.40 -5.05 -5.57
CA GLY A 84 -7.13 -4.50 -6.02
C GLY A 84 -6.93 -3.05 -5.60
N SER A 85 -7.96 -2.21 -5.71
CA SER A 85 -7.91 -0.82 -5.25
C SER A 85 -7.75 -0.71 -3.73
N LEU A 86 -8.42 -1.57 -2.97
CA LEU A 86 -8.25 -1.64 -1.51
C LEU A 86 -6.83 -2.10 -1.14
N ALA A 87 -6.26 -3.06 -1.87
CA ALA A 87 -4.88 -3.48 -1.68
C ALA A 87 -3.89 -2.35 -1.96
N MET A 88 -4.10 -1.54 -3.01
CA MET A 88 -3.24 -0.37 -3.29
C MET A 88 -3.33 0.69 -2.19
N LEU A 89 -4.52 0.91 -1.61
CA LEU A 89 -4.70 1.79 -0.45
C LEU A 89 -4.03 1.24 0.80
N LEU A 90 -4.07 -0.08 1.00
CA LEU A 90 -3.32 -0.75 2.08
C LEU A 90 -1.81 -0.53 1.90
N LEU A 91 -1.27 -0.67 0.69
CA LEU A 91 0.15 -0.40 0.41
C LEU A 91 0.53 1.05 0.71
N LEU A 92 -0.35 2.02 0.39
CA LEU A 92 -0.16 3.41 0.80
C LEU A 92 -0.08 3.56 2.32
N ALA A 93 -1.02 2.95 3.05
CA ALA A 93 -1.04 3.00 4.50
C ALA A 93 0.23 2.39 5.11
N VAL A 94 0.68 1.24 4.58
CA VAL A 94 1.92 0.58 4.99
C VAL A 94 3.14 1.48 4.73
N GLN A 95 3.23 2.13 3.57
CA GLN A 95 4.35 3.04 3.29
C GLN A 95 4.36 4.26 4.23
N VAL A 96 3.19 4.83 4.54
CA VAL A 96 3.07 5.94 5.50
C VAL A 96 3.56 5.51 6.88
N MET A 97 3.16 4.33 7.35
CA MET A 97 3.65 3.77 8.61
C MET A 97 5.16 3.51 8.57
N ALA A 98 5.68 2.95 7.47
CA ALA A 98 7.11 2.72 7.30
C ALA A 98 7.90 4.03 7.34
N PHE A 99 7.43 5.11 6.72
CA PHE A 99 8.02 6.44 6.88
C PHE A 99 7.99 6.91 8.33
N GLY A 100 6.87 6.72 9.04
CA GLY A 100 6.77 7.03 10.46
C GLY A 100 7.83 6.31 11.31
N VAL A 101 7.95 5.00 11.16
CA VAL A 101 8.97 4.21 11.88
C VAL A 101 10.38 4.71 11.56
N ASN A 102 10.68 4.95 10.28
CA ASN A 102 12.01 5.41 9.85
C ASN A 102 12.34 6.85 10.27
N LEU A 103 11.32 7.68 10.56
CA LEU A 103 11.49 9.00 11.17
C LEU A 103 11.61 8.93 12.72
N GLY A 104 11.59 7.73 13.30
CA GLY A 104 11.72 7.51 14.74
C GLY A 104 10.41 7.54 15.53
N TYR A 105 9.25 7.55 14.85
CA TYR A 105 7.96 7.43 15.54
C TYR A 105 7.72 5.99 15.98
N ASN A 106 7.16 5.83 17.18
CA ASN A 106 6.73 4.53 17.70
C ASN A 106 5.39 4.11 17.07
N VAL A 107 5.45 3.49 15.89
CA VAL A 107 4.28 2.97 15.18
C VAL A 107 4.17 1.47 15.41
N PRO A 108 3.05 0.96 15.96
CA PRO A 108 2.82 -0.47 16.14
C PRO A 108 2.43 -1.11 14.79
N ILE A 109 3.40 -1.17 13.87
CA ILE A 109 3.17 -1.46 12.44
C ILE A 109 2.60 -2.86 12.21
N VAL A 110 3.06 -3.87 12.96
CA VAL A 110 2.61 -5.28 12.82
C VAL A 110 1.11 -5.43 13.11
N PRO A 111 0.60 -5.10 14.32
CA PRO A 111 -0.82 -5.28 14.61
C PRO A 111 -1.73 -4.39 13.74
N ILE A 112 -1.30 -3.17 13.40
CA ILE A 112 -2.08 -2.31 12.49
C ILE A 112 -2.16 -2.94 11.09
N THR A 113 -1.04 -3.37 10.53
CA THR A 113 -0.99 -4.00 9.20
C THR A 113 -1.82 -5.27 9.15
N LEU A 114 -1.75 -6.12 10.19
CA LEU A 114 -2.56 -7.34 10.28
C LEU A 114 -4.05 -7.04 10.35
N ALA A 115 -4.47 -6.04 11.14
CA ALA A 115 -5.87 -5.64 11.24
C ALA A 115 -6.40 -5.12 9.90
N LEU A 116 -5.64 -4.25 9.22
CA LEU A 116 -6.02 -3.72 7.91
C LEU A 116 -6.07 -4.82 6.83
N ALA A 117 -5.08 -5.71 6.80
CA ALA A 117 -5.03 -6.84 5.87
C ALA A 117 -6.18 -7.82 6.12
N GLY A 118 -6.46 -8.16 7.37
CA GLY A 118 -7.59 -9.03 7.74
C GLY A 118 -8.94 -8.42 7.33
N GLY A 119 -9.13 -7.13 7.55
CA GLY A 119 -10.31 -6.40 7.08
C GLY A 119 -10.46 -6.42 5.56
N MET A 120 -9.36 -6.22 4.83
CA MET A 120 -9.34 -6.32 3.38
C MET A 120 -9.70 -7.73 2.88
N VAL A 121 -9.15 -8.78 3.49
CA VAL A 121 -9.50 -10.18 3.15
C VAL A 121 -10.97 -10.44 3.40
N ALA A 122 -11.54 -9.98 4.52
CA ALA A 122 -12.96 -10.12 4.80
C ALA A 122 -13.83 -9.44 3.74
N VAL A 123 -13.43 -8.26 3.26
CA VAL A 123 -14.10 -7.57 2.15
C VAL A 123 -13.96 -8.35 0.83
N ALA A 124 -12.78 -8.89 0.55
CA ALA A 124 -12.54 -9.69 -0.66
C ALA A 124 -13.44 -10.95 -0.69
N VAL A 125 -13.48 -11.70 0.41
CA VAL A 125 -14.37 -12.86 0.56
C VAL A 125 -15.84 -12.48 0.38
N TRP A 126 -16.26 -11.33 0.92
CA TRP A 126 -17.63 -10.85 0.75
C TRP A 126 -18.00 -10.56 -0.71
N PHE A 127 -17.06 -10.04 -1.51
CA PHE A 127 -17.27 -9.83 -2.94
C PHE A 127 -17.31 -11.15 -3.71
N GLU A 128 -16.45 -12.12 -3.38
CA GLU A 128 -16.42 -13.44 -4.02
C GLU A 128 -17.72 -14.23 -3.79
N MET A 129 -18.34 -14.08 -2.62
CA MET A 129 -19.56 -14.81 -2.26
C MET A 129 -20.85 -14.24 -2.86
N ARG A 130 -20.79 -13.18 -3.67
CA ARG A 130 -21.96 -12.49 -4.23
C ARG A 130 -22.03 -12.59 -5.75
#